data_AF-A0A510GAN6-F1
#
_entry.id   AF-A0A510GAN6-F1
#
_cell.length_a   1.000
_cell.length_b   1.000
_cell.length_c   1.000
_cell.angle_alpha   90.00
_cell.angle_beta   90.00
_cell.angle_gamma   90.00
#
_symmetry.space_group_name_H-M   'P 1'
#
loop_
_entity.id
_entity.type
_entity.pdbx_description
1 polymer ?
#
loop_
_entity_poly.entity_id
_entity_poly.type
_entity_poly.pdbx_seq_one_letter_code
_entity_poly.pdbx_strand_id
1 'polypeptide(L)' 'MAWSKEEIYQITAEELKDGLYVNLGIGMPTHVANYIPKGVNIIF' A
#
# COMPACT_ATOMS: atom_id res chain seq x y z
N MET A 1 -16.64 10.35 -10.96
CA MET A 1 -15.91 9.16 -11.47
C MET A 1 -15.46 8.33 -10.30
N ALA A 2 -15.47 7.01 -10.42
CA ALA A 2 -14.90 6.11 -9.41
C ALA A 2 -13.42 5.90 -9.73
N TRP A 3 -12.59 5.77 -8.69
CA TRP A 3 -11.18 5.41 -8.87
C TRP A 3 -11.04 3.99 -9.43
N SER A 4 -10.03 3.81 -10.27
CA SER A 4 -9.50 2.52 -10.68
C SER A 4 -8.85 1.80 -9.49
N LYS A 5 -8.62 0.49 -9.63
CA LYS A 5 -7.96 -0.31 -8.58
C LYS A 5 -6.52 0.17 -8.37
N GLU A 6 -5.83 0.50 -9.45
CA GLU A 6 -4.46 0.99 -9.47
C GLU A 6 -4.34 2.34 -8.73
N GLU A 7 -5.27 3.26 -8.96
CA GLU A 7 -5.34 4.53 -8.21
C GLU A 7 -5.55 4.28 -6.72
N ILE A 8 -6.45 3.36 -6.34
CA ILE A 8 -6.67 2.99 -4.94
C ILE A 8 -5.38 2.42 -4.32
N TYR A 9 -4.63 1.59 -5.05
CA TYR A 9 -3.36 1.03 -4.53
C TYR A 9 -2.31 2.09 -4.28
N GLN A 10 -2.15 3.04 -5.21
CA GLN A 10 -1.19 4.14 -5.08
C GLN A 10 -1.55 5.04 -3.90
N ILE A 11 -2.81 5.47 -3.80
CA ILE A 11 -3.30 6.31 -2.71
C ILE A 11 -3.09 5.61 -1.36
N THR A 12 -3.42 4.32 -1.27
CA THR A 12 -3.26 3.56 -0.02
C THR A 12 -1.78 3.38 0.35
N ALA A 13 -0.89 3.22 -0.63
CA ALA A 13 0.54 3.06 -0.37
C ALA A 13 1.17 4.34 0.22
N GLU A 14 0.63 5.52 -0.08
CA GLU A 14 1.07 6.79 0.50
C GLU A 14 0.72 6.92 2.00
N GLU A 15 -0.25 6.17 2.51
CA GLU A 15 -0.58 6.15 3.94
C GLU A 15 0.42 5.31 4.77
N LEU A 16 1.17 4.43 4.11
CA LEU A 16 2.18 3.59 4.75
C LEU A 16 3.43 4.41 5.04
N LYS A 17 3.84 4.42 6.30
CA LYS A 17 5.02 5.15 6.80
C LYS A 17 6.14 4.18 7.15
N ASP A 18 7.37 4.68 7.09
CA ASP A 18 8.55 3.91 7.44
C ASP A 18 8.46 3.40 8.90
N GLY A 19 8.82 2.13 9.09
CA GLY A 19 8.80 1.44 10.38
C GLY A 19 7.44 0.90 10.82
N LEU A 20 6.37 1.04 10.03
CA LEU A 20 5.06 0.49 10.42
C LEU A 20 5.04 -1.03 10.39
N TYR A 21 4.37 -1.61 11.37
CA TYR A 21 3.92 -3.00 11.36
C TYR A 21 2.49 -3.04 10.85
N VAL A 22 2.25 -3.72 9.74
CA VAL A 22 0.94 -3.69 9.07
C VAL A 22 0.50 -5.10 8.70
N ASN A 23 -0.79 -5.36 8.83
CA ASN A 23 -1.38 -6.56 8.26
C ASN A 23 -2.06 -6.20 6.94
N LEU A 24 -1.66 -6.86 5.85
CA LEU A 24 -2.35 -6.74 4.56
C LEU A 24 -3.19 -7.98 4.31
N GLY A 25 -4.50 -7.78 4.15
CA GLY A 25 -5.42 -8.83 3.71
C GLY A 25 -5.10 -9.33 2.30
N ILE A 26 -5.53 -10.55 1.99
CA ILE A 26 -5.29 -11.19 0.69
C ILE A 26 -6.02 -10.42 -0.44
N GLY A 27 -5.36 -10.27 -1.59
CA GLY A 27 -5.94 -9.67 -2.79
C GLY A 27 -5.57 -8.20 -2.94
N MET A 28 -6.57 -7.31 -2.99
CA MET A 28 -6.34 -5.87 -3.19
C MET A 28 -5.33 -5.27 -2.19
N PRO A 29 -5.39 -5.54 -0.87
CA PRO A 29 -4.42 -4.97 0.06
C PRO A 29 -3.00 -5.46 -0.20
N THR A 30 -2.77 -6.74 -0.50
CA THR A 30 -1.43 -7.24 -0.86
C THR A 30 -0.84 -6.56 -2.11
N HIS A 31 -1.66 -6.06 -3.04
CA HIS A 31 -1.14 -5.32 -4.20
C HIS A 31 -0.58 -3.94 -3.83
N VAL A 32 -1.07 -3.32 -2.75
CA VAL A 32 -0.59 -2.01 -2.23
C VAL A 32 0.91 -2.05 -1.95
N ALA A 33 1.43 -3.19 -1.48
CA ALA A 33 2.85 -3.36 -1.18
C ALA A 33 3.77 -3.06 -2.39
N ASN A 34 3.29 -3.24 -3.62
CA ASN A 34 4.07 -2.97 -4.84
C ASN A 34 4.20 -1.48 -5.16
N TYR A 35 3.42 -0.62 -4.51
CA TYR A 35 3.38 0.82 -4.76
C TYR A 35 4.02 1.64 -3.62
N ILE A 36 4.63 0.96 -2.63
CA ILE A 36 5.30 1.63 -1.51
C ILE A 36 6.48 2.46 -2.03
N PRO A 37 6.56 3.75 -1.66
CA PRO A 37 7.66 4.61 -2.07
C PRO A 37 9.03 4.06 -1.65
N LYS A 38 10.05 4.32 -2.47
CA LYS A 38 11.43 3.97 -2.13
C LYS A 38 11.83 4.64 -0.80
N GLY A 39 12.47 3.88 0.08
CA GLY A 39 12.90 4.36 1.40
C GLY A 39 11.85 4.23 2.50
N VAL A 40 10.63 3.80 2.18
CA VAL A 40 9.63 3.38 3.18
C VAL A 40 9.74 1.87 3.37
N ASN A 41 10.13 1.45 4.57
CA ASN A 41 10.19 0.05 4.95
C ASN A 41 9.05 -0.23 5.92
N ILE A 42 8.26 -1.25 5.63
CA ILE A 42 7.22 -1.75 6.53
C ILE A 42 7.49 -3.21 6.86
N ILE A 43 6.86 -3.68 7.93
CA ILE A 43 6.96 -5.05 8.41
C ILE A 43 5.56 -5.66 8.35
N PHE A 44 5.47 -6.88 7.83
CA PHE A 44 4.22 -7.63 7.69
C PHE A 44 4.02 -8.63 8.83
#